data_AF-A0A6I9VRJ2-F1
#
_entry.id   AF-A0A6I9VRJ2-F1
#
_cell.length_a   1.000
_cell.length_b   1.000
_cell.length_c   1.000
_cell.angle_alpha   90.00
_cell.angle_beta   90.00
_cell.angle_gamma   90.00
#
_symmetry.space_group_name_H-M   'P 1'
#
loop_
_entity.id
_entity.type
_entity.pdbx_description
1 polymer ?
#
loop_
_entity_poly.entity_id
_entity_poly.type
_entity_poly.pdbx_seq_one_letter_code
_entity_poly.pdbx_strand_id
1 'polypeptide(L)'
;MFKRSSYLVIILLLLIQLISCLPRSSSFDAVDSILPGTTTITPSVGEKAVPSGHSSFEEALHKDLINIINFEQQRTNQIAKDVLADPSMYSIDSEAMQKELSLLRKYVTDSNEALNKVLLADQLDSNTFFLFVNDTLNVVDRFFTYRHFMTDPLTPEEQVTWDALKKHGWLESREERDKRLNEYVHNLIDKFEKYVKTLSAAEKENDKDMKDMMTAWNAYKNNKLSKRNFGTRLHTTYFEHKFSEWLRRP
;
A
#
# COMPACT_ATOMS: atom_id res chain seq x y z
N MET A 1 -30.71 27.44 -16.73
CA MET A 1 -30.51 26.77 -15.43
C MET A 1 -30.83 25.28 -15.61
N PHE A 2 -29.83 24.46 -15.94
CA PHE A 2 -29.99 23.01 -15.97
C PHE A 2 -29.87 22.48 -14.53
N LYS A 3 -30.94 21.89 -14.00
CA LYS A 3 -31.00 21.35 -12.64
C LYS A 3 -30.12 20.10 -12.52
N ARG A 4 -29.50 19.88 -11.36
CA ARG A 4 -28.65 18.70 -11.02
C ARG A 4 -29.21 17.34 -11.46
N SER A 5 -30.54 17.21 -11.53
CA SER A 5 -31.24 16.03 -12.02
C SER A 5 -30.92 15.70 -13.49
N SER A 6 -30.67 16.70 -14.35
CA SER A 6 -30.32 16.49 -15.76
C SER A 6 -28.95 15.86 -15.94
N TYR A 7 -27.99 16.15 -15.05
CA TYR A 7 -26.66 15.55 -15.10
C TYR A 7 -26.69 14.06 -14.75
N LEU A 8 -27.51 13.68 -13.76
CA LEU A 8 -27.67 12.27 -13.39
C LEU A 8 -28.30 11.44 -14.51
N VAL A 9 -29.28 12.00 -15.23
CA VAL A 9 -29.91 11.31 -16.37
C VAL A 9 -28.92 11.15 -17.54
N ILE A 10 -28.09 12.17 -17.81
CA ILE A 10 -27.07 12.10 -18.87
C ILE A 10 -25.98 11.08 -18.51
N ILE A 11 -25.51 11.07 -17.25
CA ILE A 11 -24.52 10.10 -16.76
C ILE A 11 -25.07 8.67 -16.83
N LEU A 12 -26.34 8.48 -16.46
CA LEU A 12 -26.98 7.16 -16.51
C LEU A 12 -27.14 6.66 -17.96
N LEU A 13 -27.50 7.54 -18.90
CA LEU A 13 -27.60 7.20 -20.33
C LEU A 13 -26.24 6.84 -20.93
N LEU A 14 -25.17 7.53 -20.53
CA LEU A 14 -23.80 7.22 -20.96
C LEU A 14 -23.31 5.87 -20.41
N LEU A 15 -23.66 5.54 -19.17
CA LEU A 15 -23.36 4.23 -18.56
C LEU A 15 -24.08 3.07 -19.27
N ILE A 16 -25.35 3.26 -19.65
CA ILE A 16 -26.13 2.25 -20.37
C ILE A 16 -25.55 2.01 -21.78
N GLN A 17 -25.10 3.06 -22.47
CA GLN A 17 -24.41 2.94 -23.76
C GLN A 17 -23.05 2.25 -23.64
N LEU A 18 -22.31 2.51 -22.56
CA LEU A 18 -21.03 1.84 -22.31
C LEU A 18 -21.21 0.32 -22.10
N ILE A 19 -22.29 -0.08 -21.42
CA ILE A 19 -22.59 -1.50 -21.14
C ILE A 19 -23.13 -2.23 -22.38
N SER A 20 -23.86 -1.54 -23.26
CA SER A 20 -24.41 -2.14 -24.48
C SER A 20 -23.42 -2.20 -25.66
N CYS A 21 -22.28 -1.51 -25.57
CA CYS A 21 -21.15 -1.63 -26.50
C CYS A 21 -20.08 -2.66 -26.10
N LEU A 22 -20.22 -3.30 -24.93
CA LEU A 22 -19.34 -4.39 -24.54
C LEU A 22 -19.67 -5.64 -25.37
N PRO A 23 -18.68 -6.30 -26.00
CA PRO A 23 -18.92 -7.50 -26.78
C PRO A 23 -19.51 -8.59 -25.88
N ARG A 24 -20.67 -9.09 -26.29
CA ARG A 24 -21.37 -10.19 -25.63
C ARG A 24 -20.47 -11.43 -25.69
N SER A 25 -20.11 -12.00 -24.55
CA SER A 25 -19.33 -13.24 -24.50
C SER A 25 -20.12 -14.37 -25.17
N SER A 26 -19.65 -14.81 -26.32
CA SER A 26 -20.03 -16.10 -26.91
C SER A 26 -19.13 -17.18 -26.33
N SER A 27 -19.75 -18.14 -25.67
CA SER A 27 -19.12 -19.36 -25.19
C SER A 27 -19.01 -20.42 -26.30
N PHE A 28 -17.90 -21.16 -26.26
CA PHE A 28 -17.64 -22.52 -26.74
C PHE A 28 -17.35 -22.84 -28.24
N ASP A 29 -16.28 -23.63 -28.34
CA ASP A 29 -15.88 -24.68 -29.30
C ASP A 29 -15.38 -24.34 -30.71
N ALA A 30 -14.08 -24.58 -30.91
CA ALA A 30 -13.59 -25.44 -32.00
C ALA A 30 -12.13 -25.87 -31.72
N VAL A 31 -11.95 -27.15 -31.45
CA VAL A 31 -10.71 -27.90 -31.68
C VAL A 31 -10.53 -27.98 -33.20
N ASP A 32 -9.39 -27.55 -33.73
CA ASP A 32 -8.80 -28.22 -34.89
C ASP A 32 -7.30 -27.94 -35.04
N SER A 33 -6.58 -29.02 -35.33
CA SER A 33 -5.12 -29.12 -35.42
C SER A 33 -4.59 -28.58 -36.75
N ILE A 34 -3.54 -27.73 -36.72
CA ILE A 34 -2.60 -27.58 -37.85
C ILE A 34 -1.16 -27.45 -37.29
N LEU A 35 -0.25 -28.17 -37.95
CA LEU A 35 1.16 -28.47 -37.66
C LEU A 35 2.11 -27.30 -37.32
N PRO A 36 3.29 -27.57 -36.71
CA PRO A 36 4.23 -26.57 -36.22
C PRO A 36 5.04 -25.96 -37.38
N GLY A 37 4.75 -24.70 -37.70
CA GLY A 37 5.66 -23.88 -38.48
C GLY A 37 6.78 -23.35 -37.57
N THR A 38 8.00 -23.82 -37.77
CA THR A 38 9.20 -23.28 -37.13
C THR A 38 9.46 -21.86 -37.67
N THR A 39 8.84 -20.85 -37.08
CA THR A 39 9.25 -19.46 -37.25
C THR A 39 10.40 -19.18 -36.31
N THR A 40 11.61 -19.19 -36.85
CA THR A 40 12.78 -18.57 -36.22
C THR A 40 12.48 -17.08 -36.08
N ILE A 41 11.98 -16.68 -34.91
CA ILE A 41 11.89 -15.27 -34.52
C ILE A 41 13.31 -14.87 -34.13
N THR A 42 14.00 -14.21 -35.04
CA THR A 42 15.20 -13.44 -34.70
C THR A 42 14.78 -12.40 -33.66
N PRO A 43 15.34 -12.40 -32.43
CA PRO A 43 14.95 -11.43 -31.43
C PRO A 43 15.33 -10.04 -31.94
N SER A 44 14.31 -9.18 -32.02
CA SER A 44 14.48 -7.74 -32.24
C SER A 44 15.43 -7.20 -31.17
N VAL A 45 16.54 -6.61 -31.61
CA VAL A 45 17.49 -5.88 -30.79
C VAL A 45 16.74 -4.69 -30.17
N GLY A 46 16.22 -4.85 -28.95
CA GLY A 46 15.49 -3.76 -28.28
C GLY A 46 14.83 -4.12 -26.95
N GLU A 47 14.38 -5.37 -26.75
CA GLU A 47 13.92 -5.81 -25.43
C GLU A 47 15.14 -6.21 -24.59
N LYS A 48 15.66 -5.27 -23.79
CA LYS A 48 16.54 -5.63 -22.68
C LYS A 48 15.75 -6.59 -21.79
N ALA A 49 16.11 -7.87 -21.80
CA ALA A 49 15.56 -8.84 -20.86
C ALA A 49 15.70 -8.25 -19.44
N VAL A 50 14.57 -8.06 -18.76
CA VAL A 50 14.57 -7.61 -17.38
C VAL A 50 15.40 -8.62 -16.58
N PRO A 51 16.49 -8.22 -15.90
CA PRO A 51 17.30 -9.14 -15.13
C PRO A 51 16.40 -9.89 -14.15
N SER A 52 16.50 -11.22 -14.08
CA SER A 52 15.65 -12.04 -13.20
C SER A 52 15.71 -11.58 -11.73
N GLY A 53 16.82 -10.99 -11.30
CA GLY A 53 16.97 -10.36 -9.98
C GLY A 53 16.03 -9.18 -9.73
N HIS A 54 15.64 -8.41 -10.76
CA HIS A 54 14.72 -7.26 -10.64
C HIS A 54 13.33 -7.71 -10.22
N SER A 55 12.76 -8.70 -10.93
CA SER A 55 11.44 -9.28 -10.58
C SER A 55 11.39 -9.77 -9.12
N SER A 56 12.44 -10.46 -8.67
CA SER A 56 12.53 -10.97 -7.30
C SER A 56 12.65 -9.89 -6.21
N PHE A 57 13.17 -8.70 -6.57
CA PHE A 57 13.26 -7.55 -5.67
C PHE A 57 11.93 -6.81 -5.59
N GLU A 58 11.29 -6.54 -6.73
CA GLU A 58 9.99 -5.88 -6.80
C GLU A 58 8.89 -6.73 -6.11
N GLU A 59 8.85 -8.04 -6.39
CA GLU A 59 7.90 -8.97 -5.76
C GLU A 59 8.06 -9.01 -4.24
N ALA A 60 9.31 -9.06 -3.75
CA ALA A 60 9.58 -9.06 -2.31
C ALA A 60 9.11 -7.75 -1.66
N LEU A 61 9.37 -6.61 -2.31
CA LEU A 61 8.91 -5.31 -1.84
C LEU A 61 7.38 -5.25 -1.76
N HIS A 62 6.68 -5.65 -2.82
CA HIS A 62 5.22 -5.61 -2.86
C HIS A 62 4.60 -6.52 -1.80
N LYS A 63 5.04 -7.79 -1.76
CA LYS A 63 4.51 -8.78 -0.82
C LYS A 63 4.67 -8.35 0.63
N ASP A 64 5.86 -7.91 1.01
CA ASP A 64 6.11 -7.51 2.39
C ASP A 64 5.36 -6.23 2.77
N LEU A 65 5.25 -5.27 1.85
CA LEU A 65 4.50 -4.04 2.11
C LEU A 65 3.01 -4.33 2.30
N ILE A 66 2.42 -5.18 1.45
CA ILE A 66 1.02 -5.63 1.61
C ILE A 66 0.82 -6.31 2.95
N ASN A 67 1.75 -7.18 3.36
CA ASN A 67 1.66 -7.87 4.64
C ASN A 67 1.68 -6.90 5.84
N ILE A 68 2.55 -5.88 5.82
CA ILE A 68 2.60 -4.84 6.85
C ILE A 68 1.29 -4.06 6.89
N ILE A 69 0.83 -3.57 5.73
CA ILE A 69 -0.37 -2.74 5.62
C ILE A 69 -1.62 -3.51 6.07
N ASN A 70 -1.77 -4.77 5.63
CA ASN A 70 -2.86 -5.64 6.07
C ASN A 70 -2.84 -5.88 7.58
N PHE A 71 -1.66 -6.16 8.13
CA PHE A 71 -1.50 -6.31 9.58
C PHE A 71 -1.93 -5.05 10.32
N GLU A 72 -1.42 -3.88 9.91
CA GLU A 72 -1.74 -2.60 10.53
C GLU A 72 -3.24 -2.35 10.48
N GLN A 73 -3.85 -2.52 9.32
CA GLN A 73 -5.28 -2.29 9.13
C GLN A 73 -6.13 -3.22 9.98
N GLN A 74 -5.85 -4.53 9.99
CA GLN A 74 -6.59 -5.49 10.80
C GLN A 74 -6.45 -5.19 12.30
N ARG A 75 -5.21 -4.93 12.74
CA ARG A 75 -4.92 -4.69 14.16
C ARG A 75 -5.57 -3.40 14.65
N THR A 76 -5.40 -2.30 13.91
CA THR A 76 -5.96 -0.99 14.29
C THR A 76 -7.48 -0.95 14.19
N ASN A 77 -8.09 -1.65 13.24
CA ASN A 77 -9.54 -1.87 13.18
C ASN A 77 -10.07 -2.55 14.44
N GLN A 78 -9.41 -3.63 14.87
CA GLN A 78 -9.82 -4.39 16.04
C GLN A 78 -9.71 -3.55 17.31
N ILE A 79 -8.60 -2.84 17.49
CA ILE A 79 -8.41 -1.93 18.64
C ILE A 79 -9.52 -0.88 18.67
N ALA A 80 -9.85 -0.25 17.55
CA ALA A 80 -10.91 0.74 17.50
C ALA A 80 -12.29 0.18 17.87
N LYS A 81 -12.60 -1.06 17.45
CA LYS A 81 -13.83 -1.76 17.84
C LYS A 81 -13.86 -2.05 19.35
N ASP A 82 -12.75 -2.51 19.90
CA ASP A 82 -12.64 -2.84 21.32
C ASP A 82 -12.73 -1.59 22.20
N VAL A 83 -12.12 -0.47 21.77
CA VAL A 83 -12.28 0.84 22.42
C VAL A 83 -13.75 1.28 22.38
N LEU A 84 -14.43 1.22 21.24
CA LEU A 84 -15.85 1.58 21.15
C LEU A 84 -16.77 0.71 22.02
N ALA A 85 -16.35 -0.51 22.33
CA ALA A 85 -17.06 -1.43 23.22
C ALA A 85 -16.69 -1.24 24.69
N ASP A 86 -15.66 -0.43 25.01
CA ASP A 86 -15.25 -0.20 26.39
C ASP A 86 -16.27 0.67 27.14
N PRO A 87 -16.82 0.22 28.28
CA PRO A 87 -17.75 1.01 29.07
C PRO A 87 -17.18 2.37 29.50
N SER A 88 -15.86 2.51 29.66
CA SER A 88 -15.24 3.77 30.06
C SER A 88 -15.51 4.89 29.05
N MET A 89 -15.64 4.56 27.75
CA MET A 89 -15.90 5.53 26.68
C MET A 89 -17.27 6.22 26.78
N TYR A 90 -18.14 5.74 27.68
CA TYR A 90 -19.47 6.29 27.93
C TYR A 90 -19.60 6.85 29.35
N SER A 91 -18.49 7.02 30.06
CA SER A 91 -18.46 7.53 31.44
C SER A 91 -18.64 9.04 31.55
N ILE A 92 -18.39 9.78 30.46
CA ILE A 92 -18.54 11.24 30.39
C ILE A 92 -19.63 11.56 29.37
N ASP A 93 -20.67 12.27 29.82
CA ASP A 93 -21.71 12.80 28.94
C ASP A 93 -21.35 14.24 28.54
N SER A 94 -20.59 14.38 27.44
CA SER A 94 -20.19 15.67 26.88
C SER A 94 -20.14 15.65 25.35
N GLU A 95 -20.27 16.83 24.73
CA GLU A 95 -20.13 16.98 23.28
C GLU A 95 -18.73 16.56 22.80
N ALA A 96 -17.68 16.86 23.58
CA ALA A 96 -16.31 16.45 23.30
C ALA A 96 -16.17 14.92 23.28
N MET A 97 -16.78 14.21 24.23
CA MET A 97 -16.74 12.75 24.28
C MET A 97 -17.50 12.15 23.08
N GLN A 98 -18.64 12.73 22.69
CA GLN A 98 -19.38 12.30 21.51
C GLN A 98 -18.58 12.52 20.21
N LYS A 99 -17.73 13.55 20.15
CA LYS A 99 -16.81 13.77 19.04
C LYS A 99 -15.74 12.69 18.95
N GLU A 100 -15.09 12.33 20.06
CA GLU A 100 -14.11 11.23 20.10
C GLU A 100 -14.73 9.89 19.67
N LEU A 101 -15.91 9.57 20.20
CA LEU A 101 -16.69 8.39 19.78
C LEU A 101 -17.03 8.42 18.29
N SER A 102 -17.37 9.57 17.74
CA SER A 102 -17.70 9.73 16.32
C SER A 102 -16.47 9.53 15.43
N LEU A 103 -15.29 10.00 15.85
CA LEU A 103 -14.03 9.78 15.14
C LEU A 103 -13.68 8.28 15.10
N LEU A 104 -13.80 7.58 16.23
CA LEU A 104 -13.60 6.12 16.29
C LEU A 104 -14.61 5.35 15.43
N ARG A 105 -15.89 5.69 15.48
CA ARG A 105 -16.94 5.07 14.64
C ARG A 105 -16.66 5.27 13.15
N LYS A 106 -16.29 6.49 12.77
CA LYS A 106 -15.90 6.80 11.39
C LYS A 106 -14.69 5.97 10.97
N TYR A 107 -13.67 5.91 11.81
CA TYR A 107 -12.48 5.11 11.55
C TYR A 107 -12.83 3.62 11.34
N VAL A 108 -13.66 3.02 12.21
CA VAL A 108 -14.10 1.62 12.07
C VAL A 108 -14.85 1.40 10.75
N THR A 109 -15.75 2.32 10.37
CA THR A 109 -16.47 2.25 9.09
C THR A 109 -15.51 2.29 7.90
N ASP A 110 -14.66 3.31 7.83
CA ASP A 110 -13.68 3.47 6.76
C ASP A 110 -12.73 2.26 6.68
N SER A 111 -12.32 1.74 7.83
CA SER A 111 -11.41 0.60 7.95
C SER A 111 -12.06 -0.73 7.55
N ASN A 112 -13.33 -0.95 7.91
CA ASN A 112 -14.08 -2.11 7.41
C ASN A 112 -14.29 -2.04 5.89
N GLU A 113 -14.58 -0.85 5.34
CA GLU A 113 -14.71 -0.67 3.89
C GLU A 113 -13.40 -1.02 3.18
N ALA A 114 -12.26 -0.53 3.68
CA ALA A 114 -10.97 -0.84 3.09
C ALA A 114 -10.57 -2.33 3.31
N LEU A 115 -10.95 -2.97 4.42
CA LEU A 115 -10.69 -4.40 4.66
C LEU A 115 -11.51 -5.30 3.71
N ASN A 116 -12.70 -4.86 3.30
CA ASN A 116 -13.52 -5.57 2.32
C ASN A 116 -12.99 -5.42 0.88
N LYS A 117 -12.06 -4.50 0.65
CA LYS A 117 -11.36 -4.32 -0.62
C LYS A 117 -10.03 -5.08 -0.68
N VAL A 118 -9.71 -5.90 0.33
CA VAL A 118 -8.44 -6.63 0.38
C VAL A 118 -8.34 -7.59 -0.80
N LEU A 119 -7.34 -7.33 -1.64
CA LEU A 119 -6.90 -8.22 -2.70
C LEU A 119 -5.72 -9.03 -2.18
N LEU A 120 -5.67 -10.33 -2.51
CA LEU A 120 -4.50 -11.15 -2.20
C LEU A 120 -3.28 -10.57 -2.92
N ALA A 121 -2.11 -10.56 -2.26
CA ALA A 121 -0.87 -10.03 -2.83
C ALA A 121 -0.53 -10.65 -4.20
N ASP A 122 -0.94 -11.90 -4.39
CA ASP A 122 -0.70 -12.72 -5.56
C ASP A 122 -1.63 -12.38 -6.74
N GLN A 123 -2.61 -11.49 -6.53
CA GLN A 123 -3.65 -11.11 -7.50
C GLN A 123 -3.53 -9.64 -7.95
N LEU A 124 -2.52 -8.92 -7.47
CA LEU A 124 -2.36 -7.50 -7.73
C LEU A 124 -1.34 -7.25 -8.84
N ASP A 125 -1.81 -6.75 -9.98
CA ASP A 125 -0.91 -6.08 -10.92
C ASP A 125 -0.33 -4.80 -10.30
N SER A 126 0.72 -4.24 -10.91
CA SER A 126 1.39 -3.05 -10.36
C SER A 126 0.45 -1.86 -10.18
N ASN A 127 -0.58 -1.68 -11.02
CA ASN A 127 -1.51 -0.56 -10.88
C ASN A 127 -2.43 -0.75 -9.67
N THR A 128 -2.91 -1.98 -9.48
CA THR A 128 -3.83 -2.34 -8.41
C THR A 128 -3.10 -2.37 -7.07
N PHE A 129 -1.80 -2.71 -7.07
CA PHE A 129 -0.93 -2.59 -5.91
C PHE A 129 -0.86 -1.15 -5.38
N PHE A 130 -0.59 -0.16 -6.23
CA PHE A 130 -0.45 1.23 -5.78
C PHE A 130 -1.76 1.82 -5.28
N LEU A 131 -2.90 1.49 -5.93
CA LEU A 131 -4.23 1.85 -5.43
C LEU A 131 -4.48 1.28 -4.04
N PHE A 132 -4.22 -0.02 -3.87
CA PHE A 132 -4.38 -0.70 -2.58
C PHE A 132 -3.52 -0.04 -1.48
N VAL A 133 -2.23 0.18 -1.75
CA VAL A 133 -1.31 0.79 -0.79
C VAL A 133 -1.77 2.20 -0.41
N ASN A 134 -2.09 3.04 -1.40
CA ASN A 134 -2.53 4.42 -1.16
C ASN A 134 -3.82 4.47 -0.34
N ASP A 135 -4.85 3.71 -0.73
CA ASP A 135 -6.14 3.74 -0.06
C ASP A 135 -6.03 3.23 1.37
N THR A 136 -5.22 2.19 1.59
CA THR A 136 -5.08 1.58 2.91
C THR A 136 -4.23 2.42 3.85
N LEU A 137 -3.10 2.97 3.38
CA LEU A 137 -2.27 3.87 4.19
C LEU A 137 -3.05 5.09 4.66
N ASN A 138 -3.88 5.68 3.78
CA ASN A 138 -4.74 6.80 4.15
C ASN A 138 -5.70 6.48 5.29
N VAL A 139 -6.19 5.24 5.38
CA VAL A 139 -7.07 4.81 6.49
C VAL A 139 -6.25 4.58 7.74
N VAL A 140 -5.14 3.84 7.64
CA VAL A 140 -4.27 3.50 8.78
C VAL A 140 -3.68 4.76 9.43
N ASP A 141 -3.23 5.74 8.63
CA ASP A 141 -2.67 6.99 9.12
C ASP A 141 -3.67 7.79 9.98
N ARG A 142 -4.97 7.70 9.66
CA ARG A 142 -6.01 8.33 10.49
C ARG A 142 -6.04 7.75 11.90
N PHE A 143 -5.77 6.45 12.08
CA PHE A 143 -5.67 5.86 13.41
C PHE A 143 -4.46 6.37 14.20
N PHE A 144 -3.35 6.62 13.50
CA PHE A 144 -2.13 7.10 14.15
C PHE A 144 -2.16 8.59 14.50
N THR A 145 -3.21 9.32 14.12
CA THR A 145 -3.42 10.69 14.59
C THR A 145 -3.50 10.76 16.11
N TYR A 146 -3.99 9.73 16.82
CA TYR A 146 -4.00 9.63 18.28
C TYR A 146 -2.60 9.65 18.94
N ARG A 147 -1.52 9.66 18.14
CA ARG A 147 -0.15 9.88 18.65
C ARG A 147 -0.01 11.20 19.43
N HIS A 148 -0.80 12.23 19.11
CA HIS A 148 -0.78 13.50 19.86
C HIS A 148 -1.06 13.29 21.36
N PHE A 149 -1.79 12.24 21.73
CA PHE A 149 -2.03 11.89 23.13
C PHE A 149 -0.77 11.55 23.94
N MET A 150 0.37 11.31 23.27
CA MET A 150 1.64 11.00 23.92
C MET A 150 2.45 12.25 24.28
N THR A 151 2.13 13.40 23.69
CA THR A 151 2.96 14.62 23.80
C THR A 151 2.21 15.80 24.38
N ASP A 152 0.90 15.84 24.17
CA ASP A 152 0.09 17.01 24.46
C ASP A 152 -0.69 16.82 25.78
N PRO A 153 -0.97 17.89 26.54
CA PRO A 153 -1.89 17.80 27.68
C PRO A 153 -3.27 17.34 27.21
N LEU A 154 -3.83 16.35 27.89
CA LEU A 154 -5.14 15.78 27.53
C LEU A 154 -6.28 16.44 28.29
N THR A 155 -7.37 16.69 27.58
CA THR A 155 -8.69 16.92 28.20
C THR A 155 -9.17 15.65 28.92
N PRO A 156 -10.16 15.75 29.81
CA PRO A 156 -10.74 14.57 30.47
C PRO A 156 -11.25 13.51 29.48
N GLU A 157 -11.88 13.91 28.38
CA GLU A 157 -12.39 13.03 27.33
C GLU A 157 -11.27 12.35 26.53
N GLU A 158 -10.23 13.10 26.17
CA GLU A 158 -9.04 12.55 25.51
C GLU A 158 -8.30 11.58 26.44
N GLN A 159 -8.24 11.87 27.74
CA GLN A 159 -7.64 10.98 28.73
C GLN A 159 -8.38 9.64 28.82
N VAL A 160 -9.73 9.66 28.89
CA VAL A 160 -10.55 8.44 28.85
C VAL A 160 -10.32 7.65 27.57
N THR A 161 -10.29 8.34 26.42
CA THR A 161 -10.04 7.74 25.11
C THR A 161 -8.64 7.12 25.05
N TRP A 162 -7.64 7.82 25.56
CA TRP A 162 -6.26 7.35 25.60
C TRP A 162 -6.08 6.14 26.51
N ASP A 163 -6.72 6.13 27.67
CA ASP A 163 -6.68 5.00 28.58
C ASP A 163 -7.35 3.76 27.98
N ALA A 164 -8.46 3.92 27.27
CA ALA A 164 -9.09 2.84 26.52
C ALA A 164 -8.17 2.33 25.38
N LEU A 165 -7.57 3.23 24.60
CA LEU A 165 -6.63 2.86 23.52
C LEU A 165 -5.43 2.05 24.05
N LYS A 166 -4.81 2.48 25.15
CA LYS A 166 -3.72 1.74 25.80
C LYS A 166 -4.20 0.37 26.28
N LYS A 167 -5.34 0.32 26.98
CA LYS A 167 -5.92 -0.93 27.50
C LYS A 167 -6.16 -1.96 26.41
N HIS A 168 -6.56 -1.53 25.22
CA HIS A 168 -6.87 -2.40 24.08
C HIS A 168 -5.71 -2.63 23.11
N GLY A 169 -4.49 -2.23 23.47
CA GLY A 169 -3.29 -2.71 22.78
C GLY A 169 -2.70 -1.74 21.75
N TRP A 170 -2.96 -0.44 21.86
CA TRP A 170 -2.41 0.58 20.94
C TRP A 170 -0.87 0.64 20.99
N LEU A 171 -0.28 0.56 22.18
CA LEU A 171 1.18 0.63 22.35
C LEU A 171 1.86 -0.62 21.76
N GLU A 172 1.30 -1.79 22.05
CA GLU A 172 1.75 -3.09 21.58
C GLU A 172 1.63 -3.19 20.05
N SER A 173 0.54 -2.65 19.47
CA SER A 173 0.39 -2.55 18.02
C SER A 173 1.50 -1.71 17.37
N ARG A 174 1.94 -0.65 18.05
CA ARG A 174 3.03 0.21 17.56
C ARG A 174 4.37 -0.50 17.65
N GLU A 175 4.64 -1.20 18.74
CA GLU A 175 5.88 -1.98 18.89
C GLU A 175 5.99 -3.09 17.84
N GLU A 176 4.90 -3.83 17.62
CA GLU A 176 4.85 -4.88 16.60
C GLU A 176 4.99 -4.31 15.19
N ARG A 177 4.39 -3.14 14.92
CA ARG A 177 4.62 -2.38 13.67
C ARG A 177 6.09 -2.06 13.48
N ASP A 178 6.74 -1.49 14.49
CA ASP A 178 8.15 -1.09 14.39
C ASP A 178 9.07 -2.32 14.18
N LYS A 179 8.74 -3.46 14.80
CA LYS A 179 9.42 -4.73 14.56
C LYS A 179 9.26 -5.20 13.10
N ARG A 180 8.03 -5.22 12.58
CA ARG A 180 7.76 -5.63 11.19
C ARG A 180 8.41 -4.72 10.16
N LEU A 181 8.42 -3.41 10.41
CA LEU A 181 9.12 -2.45 9.55
C LEU A 181 10.64 -2.68 9.54
N ASN A 182 11.22 -3.03 10.69
CA ASN A 182 12.62 -3.40 10.75
C ASN A 182 12.89 -4.70 9.95
N GLU A 183 12.07 -5.73 10.11
CA GLU A 183 12.18 -6.99 9.34
C GLU A 183 12.05 -6.75 7.83
N TYR A 184 11.08 -5.94 7.42
CA TYR A 184 10.91 -5.49 6.03
C TYR A 184 12.16 -4.81 5.48
N VAL A 185 12.72 -3.84 6.21
CA VAL A 185 13.95 -3.15 5.81
C VAL A 185 15.12 -4.14 5.68
N HIS A 186 15.21 -5.13 6.56
CA HIS A 186 16.25 -6.16 6.49
C HIS A 186 16.11 -7.00 5.22
N ASN A 187 14.92 -7.54 4.95
CA ASN A 187 14.67 -8.34 3.76
C ASN A 187 14.88 -7.53 2.48
N LEU A 188 14.41 -6.28 2.45
CA LEU A 188 14.57 -5.39 1.31
C LEU A 188 16.05 -5.18 0.94
N ILE A 189 16.90 -4.96 1.94
CA ILE A 189 18.35 -4.79 1.75
C ILE A 189 18.98 -6.08 1.21
N ASP A 190 18.61 -7.24 1.77
CA ASP A 190 19.15 -8.54 1.34
C ASP A 190 18.74 -8.87 -0.11
N LYS A 191 17.51 -8.51 -0.50
CA LYS A 191 17.01 -8.67 -1.87
C LYS A 191 17.67 -7.68 -2.83
N PHE A 192 17.85 -6.43 -2.41
CA PHE A 192 18.56 -5.43 -3.19
C PHE A 192 20.03 -5.84 -3.44
N GLU A 193 20.74 -6.36 -2.43
CA GLU A 193 22.11 -6.85 -2.62
C GLU A 193 22.19 -7.96 -3.67
N LYS A 194 21.23 -8.90 -3.66
CA LYS A 194 21.14 -9.96 -4.68
C LYS A 194 20.89 -9.36 -6.07
N TYR A 195 19.96 -8.41 -6.17
CA TYR A 195 19.65 -7.73 -7.41
C TYR A 195 20.87 -6.98 -7.98
N VAL A 196 21.57 -6.17 -7.18
CA VAL A 196 22.77 -5.43 -7.62
C VAL A 196 23.89 -6.33 -8.14
N LYS A 197 24.01 -7.56 -7.63
CA LYS A 197 24.98 -8.56 -8.13
C LYS A 197 24.62 -9.09 -9.52
N THR A 198 23.36 -9.00 -9.93
CA THR A 198 22.92 -9.39 -11.28
C THR A 198 23.12 -8.30 -12.32
N LEU A 199 23.34 -7.05 -11.89
CA LEU A 199 23.47 -5.90 -12.79
C LEU A 199 24.90 -5.74 -13.32
N SER A 200 25.00 -5.47 -14.63
CA SER A 200 26.22 -4.97 -15.28
C SER A 200 26.58 -3.55 -14.81
N ALA A 201 27.81 -3.11 -15.10
CA ALA A 201 28.24 -1.74 -14.81
C ALA A 201 27.38 -0.68 -15.53
N ALA A 202 26.99 -0.97 -16.77
CA ALA A 202 26.12 -0.08 -17.54
C ALA A 202 24.72 0.01 -16.94
N GLU A 203 24.17 -1.10 -16.43
CA GLU A 203 22.84 -1.11 -15.80
C GLU A 203 22.80 -0.36 -14.47
N LYS A 204 23.89 -0.40 -13.69
CA LYS A 204 24.04 0.40 -12.45
C LYS A 204 24.04 1.91 -12.70
N GLU A 205 24.30 2.32 -13.94
CA GLU A 205 24.38 3.71 -14.38
C GLU A 205 23.27 4.08 -15.40
N ASN A 206 22.28 3.19 -15.60
CA ASN A 206 21.33 3.28 -16.72
C ASN A 206 20.26 4.36 -16.51
N ASP A 207 19.76 4.52 -15.28
CA ASP A 207 18.72 5.50 -14.94
C ASP A 207 18.99 6.20 -13.61
N LYS A 208 18.24 7.28 -13.36
CA LYS A 208 18.42 8.15 -12.19
C LYS A 208 18.17 7.41 -10.88
N ASP A 209 17.14 6.56 -10.82
CA ASP A 209 16.74 5.90 -9.58
C ASP A 209 17.72 4.79 -9.22
N MET A 210 18.21 4.03 -10.21
CA MET A 210 19.29 3.09 -10.02
C MET A 210 20.55 3.79 -9.53
N LYS A 211 20.92 4.95 -10.11
CA LYS A 211 22.06 5.75 -9.64
C LYS A 211 21.88 6.22 -8.19
N ASP A 212 20.67 6.66 -7.83
CA ASP A 212 20.36 7.10 -6.48
C ASP A 212 20.42 5.94 -5.48
N MET A 213 19.89 4.76 -5.84
CA MET A 213 19.99 3.54 -5.04
C MET A 213 21.44 3.05 -4.90
N MET A 214 22.23 3.10 -5.98
CA MET A 214 23.66 2.74 -5.96
C MET A 214 24.50 3.72 -5.12
N THR A 215 24.17 5.01 -5.15
CA THR A 215 24.79 6.02 -4.29
C THR A 215 24.51 5.73 -2.81
N ALA A 216 23.25 5.42 -2.47
CA ALA A 216 22.86 5.05 -1.12
C ALA A 216 23.52 3.73 -0.67
N TRP A 217 23.63 2.75 -1.57
CA TRP A 217 24.31 1.48 -1.33
C TRP A 217 25.79 1.67 -1.02
N ASN A 218 26.49 2.50 -1.82
CA ASN A 218 27.89 2.81 -1.58
C ASN A 218 28.10 3.55 -0.26
N ALA A 219 27.20 4.46 0.12
CA ALA A 219 27.25 5.11 1.43
C ALA A 219 27.05 4.10 2.58
N TYR A 220 26.11 3.17 2.44
CA TYR A 220 25.87 2.08 3.40
C TYR A 220 27.09 1.17 3.55
N LYS A 221 27.66 0.68 2.43
CA LYS A 221 28.85 -0.19 2.44
C LYS A 221 30.09 0.47 3.05
N ASN A 222 30.17 1.80 3.00
CA ASN A 222 31.25 2.59 3.59
C ASN A 222 30.93 3.07 5.02
N ASN A 223 29.90 2.53 5.68
CA ASN A 223 29.45 2.90 7.03
C ASN A 223 29.06 4.39 7.18
N LYS A 224 28.74 5.08 6.07
CA LYS A 224 28.28 6.47 6.05
C LYS A 224 26.75 6.60 6.15
N LEU A 225 26.04 5.48 6.07
CA LEU A 225 24.58 5.41 6.16
C LEU A 225 24.19 4.21 7.03
N SER A 226 23.29 4.42 8.00
CA SER A 226 22.79 3.32 8.83
C SER A 226 21.95 2.35 8.01
N LYS A 227 21.86 1.09 8.44
CA LYS A 227 21.03 0.08 7.78
C LYS A 227 19.57 0.53 7.63
N ARG A 228 18.99 1.11 8.70
CA ARG A 228 17.64 1.64 8.69
C ARG A 228 17.48 2.74 7.65
N ASN A 229 18.37 3.73 7.64
CA ASN A 229 18.30 4.85 6.70
C ASN A 229 18.51 4.39 5.26
N PHE A 230 19.35 3.40 5.03
CA PHE A 230 19.53 2.80 3.71
C PHE A 230 18.25 2.10 3.23
N GLY A 231 17.64 1.23 4.04
CA GLY A 231 16.40 0.56 3.67
C GLY A 231 15.23 1.52 3.47
N THR A 232 15.10 2.55 4.30
CA THR A 232 14.12 3.62 4.07
C THR A 232 14.36 4.31 2.73
N ARG A 233 15.62 4.63 2.40
CA ARG A 233 15.95 5.24 1.09
C ARG A 233 15.61 4.31 -0.08
N LEU A 234 15.89 3.00 0.03
CA LEU A 234 15.49 2.03 -0.98
C LEU A 234 13.98 2.00 -1.19
N HIS A 235 13.21 1.92 -0.09
CA HIS A 235 11.76 1.97 -0.14
C HIS A 235 11.27 3.24 -0.81
N THR A 236 11.75 4.40 -0.35
CA THR A 236 11.35 5.72 -0.87
C THR A 236 11.69 5.88 -2.34
N THR A 237 12.94 5.62 -2.75
CA THR A 237 13.35 5.79 -4.15
C THR A 237 12.58 4.86 -5.09
N TYR A 238 12.37 3.60 -4.69
CA TYR A 238 11.58 2.67 -5.50
C TYR A 238 10.10 3.06 -5.54
N PHE A 239 9.49 3.32 -4.38
CA PHE A 239 8.07 3.58 -4.25
C PHE A 239 7.71 4.95 -4.82
N GLU A 240 8.42 6.04 -4.50
CA GLU A 240 8.16 7.37 -5.06
C GLU A 240 8.32 7.41 -6.57
N HIS A 241 9.34 6.74 -7.12
CA HIS A 241 9.52 6.69 -8.58
C HIS A 241 8.34 5.97 -9.25
N LYS A 242 8.11 4.71 -8.88
CA LYS A 242 7.06 3.87 -9.49
C LYS A 242 5.66 4.40 -9.22
N PHE A 243 5.41 4.98 -8.04
CA PHE A 243 4.14 5.63 -7.71
C PHE A 243 3.94 6.92 -8.52
N SER A 244 4.99 7.72 -8.72
CA SER A 244 4.90 8.92 -9.57
C SER A 244 4.74 8.59 -11.05
N GLU A 245 5.32 7.50 -11.54
CA GLU A 245 5.05 6.97 -12.88
C GLU A 245 3.61 6.49 -13.00
N TRP A 246 3.11 5.77 -11.99
CA TRP A 246 1.73 5.31 -11.91
C TRP A 246 0.72 6.46 -11.95
N LEU A 247 0.93 7.52 -11.15
CA LEU A 247 0.08 8.72 -11.13
C LEU A 247 0.02 9.47 -12.48
N ARG A 248 1.03 9.31 -13.33
CA ARG A 248 1.11 9.98 -14.65
C ARG A 248 0.51 9.15 -15.78
N ARG A 249 0.02 7.93 -15.50
CA ARG A 249 -0.68 7.12 -16.51
C ARG A 249 -2.07 7.73 -16.77
N PRO A 250 -2.44 7.95 -18.04
CA PRO A 250 -3.71 8.57 -18.42
C PRO A 250 -4.93 7.70 -18.08
#